data_AF-A0A0R1XJD7-F1
#
_entry.id   AF-A0A0R1XJD7-F1
#
_cell.length_a   1.000
_cell.length_b   1.000
_cell.length_c   1.000
_cell.angle_alpha   90.00
_cell.angle_beta   90.00
_cell.angle_gamma   90.00
#
_symmetry.space_group_name_H-M   'P 1'
#
loop_
_entity.id
_entity.type
_entity.pdbx_description
1 polymer ?
#
loop_
_entity_poly.entity_id
_entity_poly.type
_entity_poly.pdbx_seq_one_letter_code
_entity_poly.pdbx_strand_id
1 'polypeptide(L)'
;MTAPWRIVFDNLAAHYGPQHWWQEDQLGDWLMMVLVQQTNARNVALAMNNLQDVLSVDQLLALTPEELAERIRPARFYLQKTAHLRGLLTWFKEAGGDFAAFSARPADQLRNQLLALPGIGPETADVMLMYTFGKKTFVGDEYARRLSQRIGLGVYKTYAAMHDALQPFAETLTLNEARELHALIDEHGKPQIGYPYDDSFLTTPAVPADQ
;
A
#
# COMPACT_ATOMS: atom_id res chain seq x y z
N MET A 1 -6.71 -22.63 2.64
CA MET A 1 -6.23 -21.66 1.62
C MET A 1 -5.00 -20.87 2.06
N THR A 2 -4.51 -21.01 3.31
CA THR A 2 -3.35 -20.25 3.84
C THR A 2 -1.99 -20.84 3.45
N ALA A 3 -1.84 -22.17 3.45
CA ALA A 3 -0.56 -22.84 3.19
C ALA A 3 0.09 -22.50 1.83
N PRO A 4 -0.65 -22.37 0.70
CA PRO A 4 -0.05 -22.00 -0.58
C PRO A 4 0.56 -20.59 -0.58
N TRP A 5 -0.10 -19.61 0.04
CA TRP A 5 0.41 -18.24 0.09
C TRP A 5 1.61 -18.06 1.01
N ARG A 6 1.78 -18.94 2.01
CA ARG A 6 3.01 -18.97 2.80
C ARG A 6 4.22 -19.34 1.95
N ILE A 7 4.08 -20.38 1.11
CA ILE A 7 5.14 -20.80 0.17
C ILE A 7 5.47 -19.67 -0.81
N VAL A 8 4.44 -19.01 -1.37
CA VAL A 8 4.63 -17.86 -2.27
C VAL A 8 5.41 -16.74 -1.57
N PHE A 9 5.03 -16.39 -0.34
CA PHE A 9 5.73 -15.37 0.44
C PHE A 9 7.20 -15.74 0.67
N ASP A 10 7.47 -16.94 1.20
CA ASP A 10 8.82 -17.38 1.54
C ASP A 10 9.71 -17.42 0.29
N ASN A 11 9.18 -17.86 -0.86
CA ASN A 11 9.93 -17.93 -2.12
C ASN A 11 10.18 -16.56 -2.75
N LEU A 12 9.19 -15.65 -2.69
CA LEU A 12 9.39 -14.25 -3.11
C LEU A 12 10.46 -13.58 -2.25
N ALA A 13 10.40 -13.76 -0.93
CA ALA A 13 11.35 -13.19 0.01
C ALA A 13 12.76 -13.73 -0.22
N ALA A 14 12.91 -15.03 -0.51
CA ALA A 14 14.19 -15.63 -0.87
C ALA A 14 14.76 -15.11 -2.20
N HIS A 15 13.89 -14.80 -3.17
CA HIS A 15 14.31 -14.35 -4.49
C HIS A 15 14.69 -12.86 -4.54
N TYR A 16 13.88 -11.99 -3.94
CA TYR A 16 14.06 -10.53 -4.03
C TYR A 16 14.73 -9.91 -2.81
N GLY A 17 14.81 -10.64 -1.69
CA GLY A 17 15.24 -10.09 -0.42
C GLY A 17 14.20 -9.12 0.18
N PRO A 18 14.55 -8.44 1.29
CA PRO A 18 13.65 -7.49 1.93
C PRO A 18 13.49 -6.20 1.10
N GLN A 19 12.28 -5.66 1.05
CA GLN A 19 11.91 -4.50 0.25
C GLN A 19 11.87 -3.20 1.06
N HIS A 20 11.59 -3.26 2.37
CA HIS A 20 11.63 -2.11 3.28
C HIS A 20 10.76 -0.91 2.87
N TRP A 21 9.65 -1.14 2.17
CA TRP A 21 8.77 -0.04 1.74
C TRP A 21 8.18 0.71 2.93
N TRP A 22 8.25 2.05 2.86
CA TRP A 22 7.46 3.02 3.64
C TRP A 22 7.48 2.80 5.16
N GLN A 23 8.67 2.93 5.76
CA GLN A 23 8.91 2.75 7.19
C GLN A 23 9.79 3.85 7.81
N GLU A 24 10.08 4.92 7.07
CA GLU A 24 11.08 5.92 7.48
C GLU A 24 10.45 7.25 7.97
N ASP A 25 9.43 7.75 7.27
CA ASP A 25 8.74 8.99 7.60
C ASP A 25 7.24 8.79 7.49
N GLN A 26 6.57 8.70 8.64
CA GLN A 26 5.15 8.35 8.70
C GLN A 26 4.25 9.33 7.92
N LEU A 27 4.53 10.64 7.93
CA LEU A 27 3.75 11.60 7.16
C LEU A 27 4.10 11.52 5.68
N GLY A 28 5.39 11.55 5.35
CA GLY A 28 5.87 11.45 3.97
C GLY A 28 5.36 10.19 3.27
N ASP A 29 5.48 9.04 3.93
CA ASP A 29 4.98 7.74 3.47
C ASP A 29 3.47 7.77 3.25
N TRP A 30 2.71 8.38 4.16
CA TRP A 30 1.26 8.50 4.03
C TRP A 30 0.83 9.35 2.84
N LEU A 31 1.55 10.44 2.55
CA LEU A 31 1.32 11.24 1.34
C LEU A 31 1.68 10.45 0.07
N MET A 32 2.77 9.69 0.09
CA MET A 32 3.19 8.85 -1.04
C MET A 32 2.12 7.85 -1.46
N MET A 33 1.37 7.27 -0.52
CA MET A 33 0.26 6.33 -0.82
C MET A 33 -0.85 6.94 -1.68
N VAL A 34 -1.03 8.26 -1.61
CA VAL A 34 -1.96 9.00 -2.48
C VAL A 34 -1.27 9.40 -3.78
N LEU A 35 -0.03 9.88 -3.70
CA LEU A 35 0.70 10.39 -4.85
C LEU A 35 1.11 9.30 -5.86
N VAL A 36 1.38 8.08 -5.41
CA VAL A 36 1.79 6.95 -6.26
C VAL A 36 0.69 6.46 -7.18
N GLN A 37 -0.58 6.67 -6.81
CA GLN A 37 -1.72 6.18 -7.57
C GLN A 37 -1.69 6.69 -9.02
N GLN A 38 -1.60 5.75 -9.97
CA GLN A 38 -1.51 6.02 -11.41
C GLN A 38 -0.44 7.06 -11.78
N THR A 39 0.67 7.11 -11.05
CA THR A 39 1.78 8.04 -11.28
C THR A 39 3.10 7.27 -11.30
N ASN A 40 3.95 7.55 -12.28
CA ASN A 40 5.25 6.90 -12.36
C ASN A 40 6.17 7.37 -11.20
N ALA A 41 7.09 6.50 -10.77
CA ALA A 41 7.94 6.74 -9.62
C ALA A 41 8.75 8.05 -9.71
N ARG A 42 9.25 8.42 -10.90
CA ARG A 42 9.97 9.68 -11.12
C ARG A 42 9.11 10.89 -10.74
N ASN A 43 7.85 10.91 -11.16
CA ASN A 43 6.95 12.01 -10.88
C ASN A 43 6.52 12.06 -9.41
N VAL A 44 6.37 10.91 -8.75
CA VAL A 44 6.12 10.86 -7.31
C VAL A 44 7.30 11.47 -6.55
N ALA A 45 8.54 11.09 -6.89
CA ALA A 45 9.73 11.61 -6.26
C ALA A 45 9.85 13.15 -6.42
N LEU A 46 9.55 13.68 -7.61
CA LEU A 46 9.51 15.13 -7.84
C LEU A 46 8.43 15.82 -6.98
N ALA A 47 7.23 15.25 -6.91
CA ALA A 47 6.15 15.81 -6.08
C ALA A 47 6.51 15.80 -4.60
N MET A 48 7.09 14.71 -4.08
CA MET A 48 7.54 14.63 -2.68
C MET A 48 8.67 15.61 -2.38
N ASN A 49 9.64 15.75 -3.29
CA ASN A 49 10.72 16.73 -3.15
C ASN A 49 10.18 18.16 -3.03
N ASN A 50 9.12 18.50 -3.79
CA ASN A 50 8.46 19.80 -3.73
C ASN A 50 7.66 20.04 -2.44
N LEU A 51 7.53 19.06 -1.55
CA LEU A 51 6.84 19.20 -0.27
C LEU A 51 7.81 19.24 0.92
N GLN A 52 9.11 19.01 0.73
CA GLN A 52 10.08 18.83 1.82
C GLN A 52 10.18 20.05 2.76
N ASP A 53 10.02 21.26 2.25
CA ASP A 53 10.05 22.52 3.02
C ASP A 53 8.76 22.77 3.84
N VAL A 54 7.70 22.00 3.60
CA VAL A 54 6.38 22.16 4.20
C VAL A 54 5.81 20.84 4.73
N LEU A 55 6.66 19.86 5.04
CA LEU A 55 6.25 18.49 5.38
C LEU A 55 5.80 18.35 6.83
N SER A 56 4.76 19.09 7.21
CA SER A 56 3.97 18.88 8.42
C SER A 56 2.49 19.08 8.13
N VAL A 57 1.62 18.47 8.93
CA VAL A 57 0.16 18.56 8.75
C VAL A 57 -0.30 20.03 8.73
N ASP A 58 0.21 20.84 9.65
CA ASP A 58 -0.15 22.25 9.75
C ASP A 58 0.34 23.08 8.56
N GLN A 59 1.57 22.87 8.11
CA GLN A 59 2.11 23.58 6.95
C GLN A 59 1.37 23.19 5.67
N LEU A 60 1.09 21.90 5.46
CA LEU A 60 0.36 21.41 4.29
C LEU A 60 -1.09 21.96 4.24
N LEU A 61 -1.76 22.06 5.40
CA LEU A 61 -3.11 22.62 5.47
C LEU A 61 -3.14 24.15 5.36
N ALA A 62 -2.04 24.83 5.70
CA ALA A 62 -1.88 26.28 5.55
C ALA A 62 -1.74 26.71 4.09
N LEU A 63 -1.24 25.84 3.22
CA LEU A 63 -1.24 26.09 1.77
C LEU A 63 -2.66 26.25 1.25
N THR A 64 -2.85 27.11 0.25
CA THR A 64 -4.09 27.10 -0.53
C THR A 64 -4.19 25.81 -1.35
N PRO A 65 -5.41 25.40 -1.78
CA PRO A 65 -5.56 24.29 -2.71
C PRO A 65 -4.70 24.46 -3.97
N GLU A 66 -4.59 25.67 -4.50
CA GLU A 66 -3.82 25.98 -5.70
C GLU A 66 -2.30 25.82 -5.46
N GLU A 67 -1.79 26.28 -4.32
CA GLU A 67 -0.39 26.12 -3.95
C GLU A 67 0.01 24.66 -3.77
N LEU A 68 -0.83 23.88 -3.08
CA LEU A 68 -0.60 22.45 -2.93
C LEU A 68 -0.67 21.72 -4.27
N ALA A 69 -1.65 22.07 -5.12
CA ALA A 69 -1.81 21.52 -6.45
C ALA A 69 -0.58 21.76 -7.33
N GLU A 70 -0.01 22.96 -7.31
CA GLU A 70 1.21 23.27 -8.05
C GLU A 70 2.42 22.49 -7.53
N ARG A 71 2.57 22.35 -6.20
CA ARG A 71 3.66 21.54 -5.61
C ARG A 71 3.60 20.08 -6.04
N ILE A 72 2.40 19.48 -6.08
CA ILE A 72 2.21 18.08 -6.47
C ILE A 72 1.86 17.89 -7.96
N ARG A 73 1.95 18.95 -8.77
CA ARG A 73 1.67 18.94 -10.21
C ARG A 73 2.38 17.85 -11.02
N PRO A 74 3.61 17.42 -10.68
CA PRO A 74 4.23 16.27 -11.36
C PRO A 74 3.38 14.99 -11.28
N ALA A 75 2.60 14.82 -10.20
CA ALA A 75 1.72 13.66 -10.04
C ALA A 75 0.53 13.73 -11.00
N ARG A 76 0.16 12.57 -11.58
CA ARG A 76 -1.03 12.50 -12.41
C ARG A 76 -2.27 12.73 -11.55
N PHE A 77 -3.28 13.40 -12.10
CA PHE A 77 -4.51 13.78 -11.39
C PHE A 77 -4.26 14.64 -10.14
N TYR A 78 -3.27 15.54 -10.22
CA TYR A 78 -2.84 16.38 -9.10
C TYR A 78 -3.99 17.20 -8.47
N LEU A 79 -4.99 17.64 -9.25
CA LEU A 79 -6.16 18.36 -8.71
C LEU A 79 -7.01 17.46 -7.80
N GLN A 80 -7.32 16.23 -8.24
CA GLN A 80 -8.04 15.26 -7.42
C GLN A 80 -7.22 14.89 -6.18
N LYS A 81 -5.91 14.64 -6.37
CA LYS A 81 -5.00 14.31 -5.26
C LYS A 81 -4.88 15.45 -4.25
N THR A 82 -4.93 16.70 -4.69
CA THR A 82 -4.97 17.87 -3.80
C THR A 82 -6.18 17.81 -2.89
N ALA A 83 -7.37 17.57 -3.45
CA ALA A 83 -8.59 17.43 -2.66
C ALA A 83 -8.50 16.24 -1.68
N HIS A 84 -7.97 15.09 -2.12
CA HIS A 84 -7.82 13.91 -1.27
C HIS A 84 -6.85 14.17 -0.11
N LEU A 85 -5.66 14.71 -0.40
CA LEU A 85 -4.65 15.02 0.62
C LEU A 85 -5.18 16.01 1.64
N ARG A 86 -5.85 17.09 1.21
CA ARG A 86 -6.46 18.04 2.14
C ARG A 86 -7.56 17.39 2.99
N GLY A 87 -8.42 16.57 2.39
CA GLY A 87 -9.46 15.84 3.12
C GLY A 87 -8.88 14.92 4.20
N LEU A 88 -7.84 14.15 3.85
CA LEU A 88 -7.10 13.28 4.75
C LEU A 88 -6.45 14.04 5.91
N LEU A 89 -5.71 15.10 5.59
CA LEU A 89 -4.99 15.89 6.59
C LEU A 89 -5.96 16.63 7.53
N THR A 90 -7.06 17.17 7.01
CA THR A 90 -8.10 17.80 7.82
C THR A 90 -8.76 16.79 8.75
N TRP A 91 -9.19 15.63 8.23
CA TRP A 91 -9.79 14.56 9.04
C TRP A 91 -8.85 14.09 10.17
N PHE A 92 -7.56 13.94 9.86
CA PHE A 92 -6.56 13.56 10.85
C PHE A 92 -6.37 14.63 11.91
N LYS A 93 -6.27 15.90 11.51
CA LYS A 93 -6.12 17.03 12.42
C LYS A 93 -7.34 17.23 13.33
N GLU A 94 -8.55 17.16 12.78
CA GLU A 94 -9.81 17.27 13.55
C GLU A 94 -9.95 16.17 14.60
N ALA A 95 -9.35 15.01 14.35
CA ALA A 95 -9.35 13.89 15.27
C ALA A 95 -8.13 13.88 16.24
N GLY A 96 -7.40 14.99 16.33
CA GLY A 96 -6.32 15.20 17.30
C GLY A 96 -4.90 15.21 16.71
N GLY A 97 -4.72 14.85 15.44
CA GLY A 97 -3.44 14.99 14.74
C GLY A 97 -2.31 14.08 15.25
N ASP A 98 -2.63 12.95 15.88
CA ASP A 98 -1.65 12.02 16.44
C ASP A 98 -1.76 10.61 15.83
N PHE A 99 -0.73 10.21 15.08
CA PHE A 99 -0.67 8.89 14.45
C PHE A 99 -0.67 7.74 15.47
N ALA A 100 -0.09 7.93 16.67
CA ALA A 100 -0.07 6.90 17.69
C ALA A 100 -1.48 6.65 18.23
N ALA A 101 -2.23 7.71 18.54
CA ALA A 101 -3.63 7.63 18.94
C ALA A 101 -4.51 6.98 17.84
N PHE A 102 -4.25 7.26 16.56
CA PHE A 102 -4.94 6.59 15.46
C PHE A 102 -4.60 5.11 15.35
N SER A 103 -3.32 4.76 15.49
CA SER A 103 -2.83 3.38 15.45
C SER A 103 -3.37 2.52 16.60
N ALA A 104 -3.79 3.13 17.71
CA ALA A 104 -4.44 2.44 18.82
C ALA A 104 -5.92 2.07 18.55
N ARG A 105 -6.56 2.68 17.53
CA ARG A 105 -7.98 2.43 17.23
C ARG A 105 -8.20 1.04 16.62
N PRO A 106 -9.39 0.43 16.77
CA PRO A 106 -9.77 -0.78 16.04
C PRO A 106 -9.65 -0.60 14.52
N ALA A 107 -9.15 -1.64 13.83
CA ALA A 107 -8.86 -1.58 12.41
C ALA A 107 -10.13 -1.36 11.56
N ASP A 108 -11.23 -2.02 11.92
CA ASP A 108 -12.54 -1.90 11.27
C ASP A 108 -13.12 -0.49 11.38
N GLN A 109 -13.05 0.12 12.57
CA GLN A 109 -13.48 1.49 12.80
C GLN A 109 -12.68 2.47 11.93
N LEU A 110 -11.36 2.31 11.92
CA LEU A 110 -10.47 3.17 11.15
C LEU A 110 -10.67 2.99 9.63
N ARG A 111 -10.87 1.75 9.19
CA ARG A 111 -11.19 1.42 7.79
C ARG A 111 -12.46 2.12 7.33
N ASN A 112 -13.51 2.04 8.12
CA ASN A 112 -14.80 2.67 7.80
C ASN A 112 -14.69 4.20 7.72
N GLN A 113 -13.88 4.81 8.58
CA GLN A 113 -13.59 6.24 8.53
C GLN A 113 -12.82 6.62 7.27
N LEU A 114 -11.77 5.87 6.92
CA LEU A 114 -10.98 6.10 5.70
C LEU A 114 -11.85 5.96 4.45
N LEU A 115 -12.68 4.92 4.37
CA LEU A 115 -13.60 4.70 3.24
C LEU A 115 -14.68 5.77 3.08
N ALA A 116 -15.00 6.51 4.15
CA ALA A 116 -15.92 7.63 4.09
C ALA A 116 -15.28 8.89 3.49
N LEU A 117 -13.94 8.95 3.40
CA LEU A 117 -13.25 10.10 2.83
C LEU A 117 -13.33 10.06 1.28
N PRO A 118 -13.67 11.19 0.63
CA PRO A 118 -13.71 11.26 -0.83
C PRO A 118 -12.40 10.83 -1.47
N GLY A 119 -12.48 9.89 -2.41
CA GLY A 119 -11.32 9.44 -3.18
C GLY A 119 -10.49 8.32 -2.55
N ILE A 120 -10.87 7.83 -1.38
CA ILE A 120 -10.22 6.68 -0.75
C ILE A 120 -11.04 5.42 -1.07
N GLY A 121 -10.48 4.58 -1.93
CA GLY A 121 -11.02 3.26 -2.21
C GLY A 121 -10.57 2.20 -1.18
N PRO A 122 -11.13 0.98 -1.24
CA PRO A 122 -10.73 -0.15 -0.38
C PRO A 122 -9.23 -0.42 -0.38
N GLU A 123 -8.59 -0.42 -1.54
CA GLU A 123 -7.15 -0.65 -1.68
C GLU A 123 -6.34 0.41 -0.92
N THR A 124 -6.60 1.69 -1.17
CA THR A 124 -5.91 2.79 -0.48
C THR A 124 -6.14 2.76 1.03
N ALA A 125 -7.37 2.46 1.47
CA ALA A 125 -7.67 2.36 2.90
C ALA A 125 -6.85 1.26 3.58
N ASP A 126 -6.75 0.09 2.95
CA ASP A 126 -6.02 -1.04 3.48
C ASP A 126 -4.49 -0.82 3.43
N VAL A 127 -3.97 -0.18 2.39
CA VAL A 127 -2.56 0.26 2.33
C VAL A 127 -2.25 1.23 3.49
N MET A 128 -3.10 2.23 3.76
CA MET A 128 -2.93 3.15 4.88
C MET A 128 -3.02 2.43 6.23
N LEU A 129 -3.96 1.50 6.38
CA LEU A 129 -4.07 0.68 7.58
C LEU A 129 -2.78 -0.09 7.85
N MET A 130 -2.17 -0.68 6.83
CA MET A 130 -0.94 -1.46 6.96
C MET A 130 0.29 -0.61 7.25
N TYR A 131 0.57 0.37 6.39
CA TYR A 131 1.84 1.09 6.44
C TYR A 131 1.80 2.21 7.47
N THR A 132 0.71 2.98 7.53
CA THR A 132 0.60 4.14 8.44
C THR A 132 0.13 3.73 9.84
N PHE A 133 -0.88 2.86 9.95
CA PHE A 133 -1.56 2.56 11.22
C PHE A 133 -1.27 1.18 11.82
N GLY A 134 -0.33 0.44 11.21
CA GLY A 134 0.19 -0.81 11.73
C GLY A 134 -0.82 -1.96 11.86
N LYS A 135 -1.82 -2.02 10.98
CA LYS A 135 -2.84 -3.07 10.96
C LYS A 135 -2.54 -4.11 9.89
N LYS A 136 -2.67 -5.39 10.25
CA LYS A 136 -2.49 -6.49 9.29
C LYS A 136 -3.69 -6.56 8.36
N THR A 137 -3.45 -6.38 7.07
CA THR A 137 -4.46 -6.53 6.02
C THR A 137 -3.84 -7.18 4.79
N PHE A 138 -4.64 -7.88 3.99
CA PHE A 138 -4.20 -8.36 2.69
C PHE A 138 -4.54 -7.33 1.61
N VAL A 139 -3.53 -6.70 1.02
CA VAL A 139 -3.73 -5.75 -0.10
C VAL A 139 -3.91 -6.52 -1.41
N GLY A 140 -5.17 -6.74 -1.80
CA GLY A 140 -5.57 -7.49 -3.00
C GLY A 140 -5.58 -6.67 -4.30
N ASP A 141 -4.51 -5.91 -4.54
CA ASP A 141 -4.36 -4.99 -5.67
C ASP A 141 -4.33 -5.72 -7.03
N GLU A 142 -4.07 -4.98 -8.12
CA GLU A 142 -4.02 -5.58 -9.46
C GLU A 142 -2.85 -6.57 -9.63
N TYR A 143 -1.70 -6.35 -8.98
CA TYR A 143 -0.58 -7.28 -9.07
C TYR A 143 -0.86 -8.58 -8.33
N ALA A 144 -1.41 -8.52 -7.11
CA ALA A 144 -1.79 -9.69 -6.35
C ALA A 144 -2.82 -10.55 -7.10
N ARG A 145 -3.86 -9.93 -7.67
CA ARG A 145 -4.91 -10.64 -8.42
C ARG A 145 -4.37 -11.29 -9.68
N ARG A 146 -3.51 -10.59 -10.42
CA ARG A 146 -2.85 -11.14 -11.63
C ARG A 146 -1.93 -12.30 -11.27
N LEU A 147 -1.10 -12.14 -10.25
CA LEU A 147 -0.19 -13.19 -9.79
C LEU A 147 -0.99 -14.44 -9.41
N SER A 148 -1.99 -14.31 -8.53
CA SER A 148 -2.85 -15.43 -8.09
C SER A 148 -3.42 -16.22 -9.26
N GLN A 149 -3.88 -15.53 -10.31
CA GLN A 149 -4.41 -16.17 -11.51
C GLN A 149 -3.32 -16.92 -12.28
N ARG A 150 -2.14 -16.33 -12.47
CA ARG A 150 -1.01 -16.95 -13.21
C ARG A 150 -0.52 -18.22 -12.54
N ILE A 151 -0.40 -18.22 -11.21
CA ILE A 151 0.11 -19.37 -10.44
C ILE A 151 -0.99 -20.36 -10.02
N GLY A 152 -2.22 -20.17 -10.50
CA GLY A 152 -3.32 -21.12 -10.26
C GLY A 152 -3.89 -21.14 -8.85
N LEU A 153 -3.66 -20.10 -8.04
CA LEU A 153 -4.19 -19.99 -6.66
C LEU A 153 -5.58 -19.35 -6.56
N GLY A 154 -6.17 -18.96 -7.69
CA GLY A 154 -7.54 -18.48 -7.77
C GLY A 154 -7.69 -17.26 -8.68
N VAL A 155 -8.93 -17.04 -9.15
CA VAL A 155 -9.28 -15.90 -10.00
C VAL A 155 -10.21 -14.97 -9.22
N TYR A 156 -9.70 -13.78 -8.88
CA TYR A 156 -10.44 -12.78 -8.13
C TYR A 156 -10.80 -11.60 -9.04
N LYS A 157 -12.09 -11.37 -9.24
CA LYS A 157 -12.59 -10.30 -10.13
C LYS A 157 -12.53 -8.90 -9.52
N THR A 158 -12.57 -8.81 -8.19
CA THR A 158 -12.61 -7.56 -7.45
C THR A 158 -11.58 -7.57 -6.34
N TYR A 159 -11.15 -6.38 -5.91
CA TYR A 159 -10.30 -6.20 -4.74
C TYR A 159 -10.92 -6.89 -3.50
N ALA A 160 -12.19 -6.59 -3.22
CA ALA A 160 -12.90 -7.12 -2.05
C ALA A 160 -12.92 -8.66 -2.03
N ALA A 161 -13.14 -9.31 -3.18
CA ALA A 161 -13.16 -10.77 -3.25
C ALA A 161 -11.80 -11.40 -2.87
N MET A 162 -10.68 -10.79 -3.28
CA MET A 162 -9.35 -11.27 -2.90
C MET A 162 -9.03 -10.94 -1.45
N HIS A 163 -9.28 -9.70 -1.04
CA HIS A 163 -9.10 -9.24 0.34
C HIS A 163 -9.81 -10.18 1.31
N ASP A 164 -11.11 -10.43 1.14
CA ASP A 164 -11.89 -11.24 2.08
C ASP A 164 -11.43 -12.71 2.11
N ALA A 165 -11.01 -13.25 0.97
CA ALA A 165 -10.50 -14.62 0.88
C ALA A 165 -9.14 -14.81 1.57
N LEU A 166 -8.29 -13.77 1.56
CA LEU A 166 -6.89 -13.85 2.03
C LEU A 166 -6.61 -13.06 3.30
N GLN A 167 -7.58 -12.30 3.82
CA GLN A 167 -7.47 -11.64 5.12
C GLN A 167 -7.14 -12.64 6.26
N PRO A 168 -7.75 -13.84 6.34
CA PRO A 168 -7.35 -14.83 7.35
C PRO A 168 -5.89 -15.28 7.21
N PHE A 169 -5.31 -15.25 6.01
CA PHE A 169 -3.88 -15.52 5.82
C PHE A 169 -3.02 -14.36 6.34
N ALA A 170 -3.36 -13.11 5.99
CA ALA A 170 -2.64 -11.94 6.49
C ALA A 170 -2.65 -11.85 8.03
N GLU A 171 -3.70 -12.35 8.69
CA GLU A 171 -3.77 -12.44 10.15
C GLU A 171 -2.75 -13.43 10.75
N THR A 172 -2.31 -14.44 10.00
CA THR A 172 -1.25 -15.37 10.43
C THR A 172 0.16 -14.77 10.34
N LEU A 173 0.32 -13.69 9.57
CA LEU A 173 1.60 -13.01 9.40
C LEU A 173 1.88 -12.06 10.57
N THR A 174 3.15 -11.74 10.76
CA THR A 174 3.56 -10.52 11.45
C THR A 174 3.25 -9.30 10.57
N LEU A 175 3.21 -8.10 11.17
CA LEU A 175 3.00 -6.86 10.40
C LEU A 175 4.09 -6.66 9.34
N ASN A 176 5.34 -6.97 9.67
CA ASN A 176 6.46 -6.84 8.73
C ASN A 176 6.35 -7.85 7.59
N GLU A 177 6.00 -9.11 7.86
CA GLU A 177 5.75 -10.08 6.79
C GLU A 177 4.60 -9.65 5.87
N ALA A 178 3.52 -9.06 6.41
CA ALA A 178 2.42 -8.55 5.59
C ALA A 178 2.86 -7.39 4.66
N ARG A 179 3.69 -6.47 5.18
CA ARG A 179 4.28 -5.36 4.40
C ARG A 179 5.23 -5.86 3.31
N GLU A 180 6.09 -6.82 3.66
CA GLU A 180 7.02 -7.43 2.73
C GLU A 180 6.27 -8.21 1.65
N LEU A 181 5.26 -9.00 2.01
CA LEU A 181 4.43 -9.70 1.03
C LEU A 181 3.83 -8.75 -0.01
N HIS A 182 3.22 -7.64 0.44
CA HIS A 182 2.64 -6.65 -0.47
C HIS A 182 3.71 -6.05 -1.41
N ALA A 183 4.86 -5.62 -0.86
CA ALA A 183 5.95 -5.05 -1.65
C ALA A 183 6.52 -6.06 -2.66
N LEU A 184 6.74 -7.31 -2.23
CA LEU A 184 7.29 -8.38 -3.05
C LEU A 184 6.37 -8.76 -4.22
N ILE A 185 5.06 -8.79 -4.00
CA ILE A 185 4.07 -9.03 -5.06
C ILE A 185 4.15 -7.93 -6.12
N ASP A 186 4.25 -6.66 -5.70
CA ASP A 186 4.33 -5.52 -6.60
C ASP A 186 5.65 -5.54 -7.38
N GLU A 187 6.80 -5.74 -6.71
CA GLU A 187 8.11 -5.87 -7.37
C GLU A 187 8.17 -7.01 -8.38
N HIS A 188 7.61 -8.16 -8.02
CA HIS A 188 7.51 -9.29 -8.94
C HIS A 188 6.55 -8.99 -10.10
N GLY A 189 5.50 -8.19 -9.88
CA GLY A 189 4.48 -7.84 -10.88
C GLY A 189 4.90 -6.77 -11.89
N LYS A 190 5.67 -5.75 -11.48
CA LYS A 190 6.12 -4.62 -12.32
C LYS A 190 6.73 -5.01 -13.68
N PRO A 191 7.72 -5.93 -13.77
CA PRO A 191 8.39 -6.25 -15.02
C PRO A 191 7.55 -7.10 -15.98
N GLN A 192 6.43 -7.66 -15.52
CA GLN A 192 5.70 -8.70 -16.23
C GLN A 192 4.66 -8.18 -17.23
N ILE A 193 4.67 -6.88 -17.53
CA ILE A 193 3.81 -6.30 -18.57
C ILE A 193 4.43 -6.61 -19.94
N GLY A 194 3.97 -7.68 -20.58
CA GLY A 194 4.25 -7.98 -22.00
C GLY A 194 5.31 -9.04 -22.28
N TYR A 195 5.83 -9.75 -21.27
CA TYR A 195 6.79 -10.84 -21.45
C TYR A 195 6.44 -12.07 -20.58
N PRO A 196 6.70 -13.30 -21.06
CA PRO A 196 6.58 -14.49 -20.23
C PRO A 196 7.62 -14.46 -19.11
N TYR A 197 7.16 -14.71 -17.88
CA TYR A 197 7.99 -14.81 -16.68
C TYR A 197 7.81 -16.22 -16.07
N ASP A 198 8.88 -16.78 -15.52
CA ASP A 198 8.82 -18.10 -14.88
C ASP A 198 8.37 -17.96 -13.42
N ASP A 199 7.08 -18.17 -13.19
CA ASP A 199 6.47 -18.19 -11.86
C ASP A 199 6.54 -19.58 -11.18
N SER A 200 7.17 -20.59 -11.81
CA SER A 200 7.13 -21.99 -11.33
C SER A 200 7.76 -22.19 -9.95
N PHE A 201 8.73 -21.35 -9.61
CA PHE A 201 9.37 -21.39 -8.30
C PHE A 201 8.41 -20.97 -7.18
N LEU A 202 7.35 -20.21 -7.45
CA LEU A 202 6.48 -19.63 -6.42
C LEU A 202 5.56 -20.64 -5.72
N THR A 203 5.30 -21.78 -6.34
CA THR A 203 4.40 -22.81 -5.79
C THR A 203 5.14 -24.05 -5.31
N THR A 204 6.44 -24.10 -5.52
CA THR A 204 7.29 -25.21 -5.08
C THR A 204 7.79 -24.94 -3.67
N PRO A 205 7.47 -25.78 -2.67
CA PRO A 205 8.04 -25.62 -1.33
C PRO A 205 9.57 -25.60 -1.41
N ALA A 206 10.23 -24.66 -0.72
CA ALA A 206 11.67 -24.71 -0.56
C ALA A 206 12.05 -26.07 0.03
N VAL A 207 12.95 -26.80 -0.65
CA VAL A 207 13.58 -27.97 -0.06
C VAL A 207 14.42 -27.45 1.10
N PRO A 208 14.22 -27.91 2.36
CA PRO A 208 15.10 -27.52 3.45
C PRO A 208 16.53 -27.81 3.00
N ALA A 209 17.42 -26.82 3.05
CA ALA A 209 18.84 -27.12 2.95
C ALA A 209 19.12 -28.13 4.06
N ASP A 210 19.61 -29.31 3.68
CA ASP A 210 19.84 -30.44 4.57
C ASP A 210 20.48 -29.96 5.89
N GLN A 211 19.89 -30.40 7.01
CA GLN A 211 20.38 -30.14 8.37
C GLN A 211 21.79 -30.68 8.59
#